data_AF-A0A174L9G1-F1
#
_entry.id   AF-A0A174L9G1-F1
#
_cell.length_a   1.000
_cell.length_b   1.000
_cell.length_c   1.000
_cell.angle_alpha   90.00
_cell.angle_beta   90.00
_cell.angle_gamma   90.00
#
_symmetry.space_group_name_H-M   'P 1'
#
loop_
_entity.id
_entity.type
_entity.pdbx_description
1 polymer ?
#
loop_
_entity_poly.entity_id
_entity_poly.type
_entity_poly.pdbx_seq_one_letter_code
_entity_poly.pdbx_strand_id
1 'polypeptide(L)' 'MQSPLCEVCLSKGVITPAFHIHHIDSFMNYEGMKRKEVAYNPDNLMSICEQCHQKVHN' A
#
# COMPACT_ATOMS: atom_id res chain seq x y z
N MET A 1 -0.28 6.97 -4.88
CA MET A 1 0.89 7.51 -5.63
C MET A 1 1.86 6.36 -5.90
N GLN A 2 2.44 6.24 -7.09
CA GLN A 2 3.43 5.18 -7.37
C GLN A 2 4.84 5.72 -7.16
N SER A 3 5.55 5.16 -6.19
CA SER A 3 6.94 5.49 -5.87
C SER A 3 7.85 4.28 -6.12
N PRO A 4 9.08 4.47 -6.62
CA PRO A 4 10.07 3.39 -6.70
C PRO A 4 10.61 2.98 -5.32
N LEU A 5 10.35 3.77 -4.27
CA LEU A 5 10.82 3.55 -2.91
C LEU A 5 9.68 3.12 -1.99
N CYS A 6 10.02 2.28 -1.01
CA CYS A 6 9.13 1.92 0.09
C CYS A 6 8.82 3.14 0.94
N GLU A 7 7.56 3.57 0.95
CA GLU A 7 7.09 4.77 1.64
C GLU A 7 7.22 4.62 3.18
N VAL A 8 7.05 3.40 3.70
CA VAL A 8 7.25 3.09 5.13
C VAL A 8 8.72 3.21 5.55
N CYS A 9 9.67 2.78 4.70
CA CYS A 9 11.09 2.95 4.98
C CYS A 9 11.51 4.41 4.81
N LEU A 10 11.01 5.07 3.77
CA LEU A 10 11.35 6.46 3.46
C LEU A 10 10.92 7.42 4.57
N SER A 11 9.74 7.22 5.17
CA SER A 11 9.29 7.98 6.34
C SER A 11 10.19 7.84 7.57
N LYS A 12 11.06 6.82 7.61
CA LYS A 12 12.08 6.58 8.64
C LYS A 12 13.48 7.01 8.20
N GLY A 13 13.61 7.69 7.06
CA GLY A 13 14.90 8.08 6.48
C GLY A 13 15.69 6.93 5.86
N VAL A 14 15.07 5.78 5.62
CA VAL A 14 15.72 4.60 5.02
C VAL A 14 15.33 4.47 3.55
N ILE A 15 16.32 4.43 2.67
CA ILE A 15 16.10 4.21 1.24
C ILE A 15 16.00 2.71 0.99
N THR A 16 14.84 2.25 0.53
CA THR A 16 14.58 0.85 0.20
C THR A 16 13.69 0.79 -1.05
N PRO A 17 14.00 -0.05 -2.05
CA PRO A 17 13.12 -0.20 -3.21
C PRO A 17 11.76 -0.78 -2.81
N ALA A 18 10.70 -0.31 -3.44
CA ALA A 18 9.38 -0.92 -3.36
C ALA A 18 9.27 -2.08 -4.36
N PHE A 19 8.57 -3.15 -3.96
CA PHE A 19 8.27 -4.30 -4.81
C PHE A 19 6.77 -4.58 -4.91
N HIS A 20 5.97 -3.99 -4.02
CA HIS A 20 4.54 -4.19 -3.94
C HIS A 20 3.81 -2.85 -3.91
N ILE A 21 2.59 -2.87 -4.46
CA ILE A 21 1.58 -1.86 -4.21
C ILE A 21 0.58 -2.45 -3.23
N HIS A 22 0.35 -1.76 -2.12
CA HIS A 22 -0.51 -2.20 -1.05
C HIS A 22 -1.71 -1.26 -0.87
N HIS A 23 -2.88 -1.82 -0.59
CA HIS A 23 -4.07 -1.05 -0.23
C HIS A 23 -3.99 -0.63 1.24
N ILE A 24 -3.92 0.68 1.52
CA ILE A 24 -3.81 1.25 2.87
C ILE A 24 -5.02 0.85 3.71
N ASP A 25 -6.22 1.00 3.15
CA ASP A 25 -7.46 0.44 3.64
C ASP A 25 -7.91 -0.70 2.73
N SER A 26 -8.04 -1.89 3.32
CA SER A 26 -8.38 -3.09 2.56
C SER A 26 -9.76 -2.94 1.92
N PHE A 27 -9.82 -3.03 0.59
CA PHE A 27 -11.09 -3.02 -0.14
C PHE A 27 -12.00 -4.20 0.25
N MET A 28 -11.45 -5.24 0.90
CA MET A 28 -12.23 -6.35 1.44
C MET A 28 -13.14 -5.93 2.59
N ASN A 29 -12.86 -4.81 3.26
CA ASN A 29 -13.71 -4.20 4.30
C ASN A 29 -15.05 -3.67 3.75
N TYR A 30 -15.21 -3.60 2.44
CA TYR A 30 -16.35 -2.99 1.77
C TYR A 30 -17.07 -3.99 0.86
N GLU A 31 -18.31 -3.65 0.48
CA GLU A 31 -19.13 -4.43 -0.45
C GLU A 31 -19.66 -3.58 -1.61
N GLY A 32 -20.23 -4.24 -2.61
CA GLY A 32 -20.89 -3.60 -3.76
C GLY A 32 -20.00 -2.62 -4.53
N MET A 33 -20.56 -1.48 -4.90
CA MET A 33 -19.84 -0.44 -5.64
C MET A 33 -18.74 0.22 -4.81
N LYS A 34 -18.91 0.30 -3.48
CA LYS A 34 -17.91 0.90 -2.59
C LYS A 34 -16.63 0.08 -2.58
N ARG A 35 -16.71 -1.26 -2.61
CA ARG A 35 -15.53 -2.13 -2.76
C ARG A 35 -14.71 -1.75 -4.00
N LYS A 36 -15.36 -1.54 -5.14
CA LYS A 36 -14.67 -1.14 -6.38
C LYS A 36 -14.04 0.25 -6.24
N GLU A 37 -14.78 1.21 -5.69
CA GLU A 37 -14.28 2.56 -5.46
C GLU A 37 -13.00 2.54 -4.60
N VAL A 38 -12.99 1.80 -3.50
CA VAL A 38 -11.83 1.68 -2.59
C VAL A 38 -10.68 0.90 -3.22
N ALA A 39 -10.97 -0.17 -3.97
CA ALA A 39 -9.95 -1.01 -4.62
C ALA A 39 -9.15 -0.25 -5.69
N TYR A 40 -9.79 0.70 -6.37
CA TYR A 40 -9.18 1.46 -7.48
C TYR A 40 -8.86 2.92 -7.14
N ASN A 41 -9.07 3.35 -5.89
CA ASN A 41 -8.68 4.69 -5.45
C ASN A 41 -7.14 4.82 -5.38
N PRO A 42 -6.50 5.67 -6.19
CA PRO A 42 -5.04 5.85 -6.19
C PRO A 42 -4.48 6.39 -4.88
N ASP A 43 -5.30 7.08 -4.10
CA ASP A 43 -4.95 7.62 -2.78
C ASP A 43 -4.99 6.56 -1.68
N ASN A 44 -5.60 5.40 -1.97
CA ASN A 44 -5.63 4.24 -1.09
C ASN A 44 -4.47 3.26 -1.39
N LEU A 45 -3.52 3.64 -2.24
CA LEU A 45 -2.40 2.78 -2.62
C LEU A 45 -1.08 3.34 -2.11
N MET A 46 -0.24 2.46 -1.58
CA MET A 46 1.12 2.77 -1.12
C MET A 46 2.15 1.82 -1.74
N SER A 47 3.32 2.36 -2.13
CA SER A 47 4.47 1.58 -2.56
C SER A 47 5.28 1.09 -1.36
N ILE A 48 5.46 -0.23 -1.19
CA ILE A 48 6.21 -0.82 -0.07
C ILE A 48 7.13 -1.97 -0.48
N CYS A 49 8.15 -2.23 0.35
CA CYS A 49 9.02 -3.40 0.18
C CYS A 49 8.35 -4.67 0.73
N GLU A 50 8.86 -5.85 0.35
CA GLU A 50 8.39 -7.17 0.82
C GLU A 50 8.25 -7.24 2.35
N GLN A 51 9.29 -6.81 3.08
CA GLN A 51 9.31 -6.90 4.54
C GLN A 51 8.24 -6.00 5.19
N CYS A 52 8.00 -4.82 4.64
CA CYS A 52 6.95 -3.94 5.13
C CYS A 52 5.57 -4.50 4.80
N HIS A 53 5.38 -5.09 3.62
CA HIS A 53 4.13 -5.72 3.21
C HIS A 53 3.76 -6.90 4.10
N GLN A 54 4.72 -7.77 4.43
CA GLN A 54 4.49 -8.87 5.35
C GLN A 54 4.09 -8.38 6.76
N LYS A 55 4.69 -7.28 7.23
CA LYS A 55 4.41 -6.71 8.57
C LYS A 55 3.03 -6.06 8.69
N VAL A 56 2.40 -5.60 7.62
CA VAL A 56 1.03 -5.05 7.68
C VAL A 56 -0.04 -6.14 7.68
N HIS A 57 0.31 -7.38 7.34
CA HIS A 57 -0.61 -8.53 7.32
C HIS A 57 -0.41 -9.53 8.46
N ASN A 58 0.66 -9.37 9.25
CA ASN A 58 0.98 -10.19 10.42
C ASN A 58 0.79 -9.41 11.72
#